data_AF-A0A3M1HTI1-F1
#
_entry.id   AF-A0A3M1HTI1-F1
#
_cell.length_a   1.000
_cell.length_b   1.000
_cell.length_c   1.000
_cell.angle_alpha   90.00
_cell.angle_beta   90.00
_cell.angle_gamma   90.00
#
_symmetry.space_group_name_H-M   'P 1'
#
loop_
_entity.id
_entity.type
_entity.pdbx_description
1 polymer ?
#
loop_
_entity_poly.entity_id
_entity_poly.type
_entity_poly.pdbx_seq_one_letter_code
_entity_poly.pdbx_strand_id
1 'polypeptide(L)'
;MKDLKFWKKVSSFLNQGIPLFCAIVAENTPHSPGTKGAKLALPKKGKPFGTIGGGAMEYAVLEEGKTLLYKGDHIQPYLEHLVHRKDGSGKPSGMICSGEQTNLYFILQEKDITRVKTLIHLLEKQEKGLYRISATKGMEVLEETPMFHCPSIRLMGRRDTKEWIFEEELVNRNRIAIFGAGHCGKALSWVMEGLGYWIELLETRQDVATFLENHFAHRKILLEDFEQGASYVSFPQITFAVVMTVDQPTDVRALKGILHKPFPYIGVMG
;
A
#
# COMPACT_ATOMS: atom_id res chain seq x y z
N MET A 1 -4.96 0.83 6.74
CA MET A 1 -4.25 0.88 5.43
C MET A 1 -5.18 1.32 4.30
N LYS A 2 -4.75 2.27 3.44
CA LYS A 2 -5.58 2.85 2.35
C LYS A 2 -5.86 1.86 1.22
N ASP A 3 -4.86 1.10 0.79
CA ASP A 3 -5.00 0.12 -0.31
C ASP A 3 -5.97 -1.01 0.03
N LEU A 4 -5.92 -1.55 1.25
CA LEU A 4 -6.86 -2.58 1.68
C LEU A 4 -8.31 -2.12 1.58
N LYS A 5 -8.62 -0.88 1.99
CA LYS A 5 -9.97 -0.30 1.87
C LYS A 5 -10.37 -0.15 0.41
N PHE A 6 -9.46 0.28 -0.46
CA PHE A 6 -9.70 0.41 -1.89
C PHE A 6 -10.05 -0.95 -2.52
N TRP A 7 -9.23 -1.97 -2.32
CA TRP A 7 -9.43 -3.30 -2.91
C TRP A 7 -10.66 -4.01 -2.36
N LYS A 8 -10.97 -3.89 -1.06
CA LYS A 8 -12.24 -4.38 -0.50
C LYS A 8 -13.45 -3.77 -1.20
N LYS A 9 -13.40 -2.47 -1.49
CA LYS A 9 -14.48 -1.78 -2.21
C LYS A 9 -14.57 -2.25 -3.66
N VAL A 10 -13.45 -2.43 -4.36
CA VAL A 10 -13.42 -3.06 -5.68
C VAL A 10 -14.08 -4.44 -5.65
N SER A 11 -13.68 -5.31 -4.71
CA SER A 11 -14.25 -6.65 -4.54
C SER A 11 -15.76 -6.59 -4.29
N SER A 12 -16.26 -5.63 -3.51
CA SER A 12 -17.70 -5.49 -3.25
C SER A 12 -18.53 -5.25 -4.52
N PHE A 13 -18.01 -4.49 -5.48
CA PHE A 13 -18.67 -4.26 -6.77
C PHE A 13 -18.55 -5.48 -7.70
N LEU A 14 -17.37 -6.11 -7.73
CA LEU A 14 -17.15 -7.32 -8.54
C LEU A 14 -18.03 -8.49 -8.08
N ASN A 15 -18.26 -8.68 -6.78
CA ASN A 15 -19.20 -9.69 -6.27
C ASN A 15 -20.66 -9.41 -6.65
N GLN A 16 -21.00 -8.18 -7.04
CA GLN A 16 -22.33 -7.81 -7.56
C GLN A 16 -22.41 -7.90 -9.09
N GLY A 17 -21.36 -8.41 -9.75
CA GLY A 17 -21.26 -8.43 -11.22
C GLY A 17 -21.11 -7.04 -11.84
N ILE A 18 -20.73 -6.02 -11.07
CA ILE A 18 -20.55 -4.65 -11.56
C ILE A 18 -19.08 -4.47 -11.96
N PRO A 19 -18.76 -4.34 -13.26
CA PRO A 19 -17.40 -4.09 -13.71
C PRO A 19 -16.95 -2.68 -13.33
N LEU A 20 -15.64 -2.49 -13.19
CA LEU A 20 -15.02 -1.22 -12.82
C LEU A 20 -13.89 -0.87 -13.77
N PHE A 21 -13.83 0.41 -14.13
CA PHE A 21 -12.62 1.01 -14.66
C PHE A 21 -11.70 1.37 -13.49
N CYS A 22 -10.42 1.08 -13.61
CA CYS A 22 -9.41 1.36 -12.61
C CYS A 22 -8.27 2.16 -13.22
N ALA A 23 -7.80 3.15 -12.47
CA ALA A 23 -6.63 3.96 -12.79
C ALA A 23 -5.64 3.90 -11.62
N ILE A 24 -4.35 3.71 -11.93
CA ILE A 24 -3.25 3.73 -10.95
C ILE A 24 -2.17 4.68 -11.45
N VAL A 25 -1.66 5.56 -10.60
CA VAL A 25 -0.47 6.37 -10.91
C VAL A 25 0.75 5.43 -10.86
N ALA A 26 1.23 5.00 -12.02
CA ALA A 26 2.35 4.06 -12.12
C ALA A 26 3.70 4.76 -11.90
N GLU A 27 3.83 5.98 -12.42
CA GLU A 27 5.01 6.83 -12.23
C GLU A 27 4.60 8.30 -12.14
N ASN A 28 5.41 9.09 -11.44
CA ASN A 28 5.18 10.52 -11.32
C ASN A 28 6.49 11.27 -11.09
N THR A 29 6.56 12.53 -11.52
CA THR A 29 7.62 13.46 -11.14
C THR A 29 7.25 14.19 -9.84
N PRO A 30 8.19 14.85 -9.15
CA PRO A 30 7.86 15.83 -8.12
C PRO A 30 6.85 16.86 -8.67
N HIS A 31 5.94 17.32 -7.81
CA HIS A 31 4.88 18.29 -8.11
C HIS A 31 3.81 17.83 -9.13
N SER A 32 3.76 16.54 -9.48
CA SER A 32 2.58 15.95 -10.10
C SER A 32 1.37 16.01 -9.14
N PRO A 33 0.15 16.07 -9.68
CA PRO A 33 -1.07 16.07 -8.86
C PRO A 33 -1.28 14.74 -8.11
N GLY A 34 -1.02 13.61 -8.77
CA GLY A 34 -1.05 12.28 -8.18
C GLY A 34 0.32 11.82 -7.74
N THR A 35 0.38 11.00 -6.68
CA THR A 35 1.60 10.31 -6.26
C THR A 35 1.59 8.86 -6.70
N LYS A 36 2.77 8.29 -6.97
CA LYS A 36 2.93 6.87 -7.32
C LYS A 36 2.15 5.96 -6.36
N GLY A 37 1.36 5.06 -6.93
CA GLY A 37 0.51 4.14 -6.18
C GLY A 37 -0.87 4.69 -5.82
N ALA A 38 -1.18 5.96 -6.09
CA ALA A 38 -2.53 6.49 -5.97
C ALA A 38 -3.47 5.76 -6.92
N LYS A 39 -4.69 5.45 -6.45
CA LYS A 39 -5.65 4.59 -7.14
C LYS A 39 -7.01 5.25 -7.20
N LEU A 40 -7.67 5.13 -8.36
CA LEU A 40 -9.04 5.57 -8.62
C LEU A 40 -9.81 4.41 -9.27
N ALA A 41 -11.06 4.25 -8.89
CA ALA A 41 -11.96 3.30 -9.53
C ALA A 41 -13.32 3.93 -9.82
N LEU A 42 -13.87 3.59 -10.98
CA LEU A 42 -15.19 3.97 -11.45
C LEU A 42 -16.00 2.69 -11.72
N PRO A 43 -16.98 2.34 -10.87
CA PRO A 43 -17.93 1.27 -11.17
C PRO A 43 -18.84 1.66 -12.35
N LYS A 44 -19.22 0.70 -13.19
CA LYS A 44 -20.23 0.92 -14.24
C LYS A 44 -21.57 1.41 -13.69
N LYS A 45 -21.91 0.99 -12.47
CA LYS A 45 -23.05 1.47 -11.70
C LYS A 45 -22.61 1.82 -10.29
N GLY A 46 -22.48 3.12 -10.01
CA GLY A 46 -22.06 3.62 -8.70
C GLY A 46 -21.32 4.94 -8.79
N LYS A 47 -20.87 5.43 -7.63
CA LYS A 47 -19.99 6.61 -7.55
C LYS A 47 -18.52 6.19 -7.63
N PRO A 48 -17.66 6.99 -8.29
CA PRO A 48 -16.23 6.75 -8.26
C PRO A 48 -15.66 6.85 -6.84
N PHE A 49 -14.52 6.22 -6.61
CA PHE A 49 -13.82 6.26 -5.33
C PHE A 49 -12.31 6.11 -5.50
N GLY A 50 -11.55 6.65 -4.53
CA GLY A 50 -10.12 6.87 -4.70
C GLY A 50 -9.84 8.18 -5.44
N THR A 51 -8.57 8.47 -5.68
CA THR A 51 -8.12 9.66 -6.41
C THR A 51 -6.73 9.38 -7.00
N ILE A 52 -6.44 10.00 -8.14
CA ILE A 52 -5.12 10.00 -8.78
C ILE A 52 -4.54 11.42 -8.87
N GLY A 53 -5.04 12.34 -8.04
CA GLY A 53 -4.56 13.73 -7.97
C GLY A 53 -5.63 14.81 -8.14
N GLY A 54 -6.88 14.44 -8.48
CA GLY A 54 -8.01 15.37 -8.56
C GLY A 54 -7.99 16.33 -9.75
N GLY A 55 -8.87 17.32 -9.70
CA GLY A 55 -8.97 18.40 -10.68
C GLY A 55 -9.49 17.97 -12.06
N ALA A 56 -9.18 18.78 -13.08
CA ALA A 56 -9.64 18.58 -14.45
C ALA A 56 -9.14 17.27 -15.08
N MET A 57 -7.94 16.83 -14.71
CA MET A 57 -7.36 15.57 -15.18
C MET A 57 -8.13 14.36 -14.65
N GLU A 58 -8.45 14.33 -13.35
CA GLU A 58 -9.25 13.24 -12.79
C GLU A 58 -10.64 13.18 -13.43
N TYR A 59 -11.25 14.34 -13.70
CA TYR A 59 -12.51 14.40 -14.44
C TYR A 59 -12.39 13.80 -15.84
N ALA A 60 -11.35 14.16 -16.60
CA ALA A 60 -11.12 13.62 -17.94
C ALA A 60 -10.92 12.08 -17.92
N VAL A 61 -10.16 11.57 -16.95
CA VAL A 61 -9.96 10.12 -16.75
C VAL A 61 -11.27 9.41 -16.42
N LEU A 62 -12.15 10.03 -15.63
CA LEU A 62 -13.46 9.47 -15.32
C LEU A 62 -14.38 9.45 -16.56
N GLU A 63 -14.37 10.49 -17.40
CA GLU A 63 -15.15 10.52 -18.65
C GLU A 63 -14.66 9.48 -19.66
N GLU A 64 -13.33 9.30 -19.77
CA GLU A 64 -12.74 8.22 -20.56
C GLU A 64 -13.18 6.86 -20.00
N GLY A 65 -13.03 6.64 -18.69
CA GLY A 65 -13.45 5.41 -18.02
C GLY A 65 -14.93 5.07 -18.23
N LYS A 66 -15.84 6.06 -18.20
CA LYS A 66 -17.26 5.86 -18.56
C LYS A 66 -17.40 5.33 -19.98
N THR A 67 -16.74 5.98 -20.93
CA THR A 67 -16.78 5.59 -22.35
C THR A 67 -16.28 4.16 -22.55
N LEU A 68 -15.18 3.79 -21.89
CA LEU A 68 -14.61 2.44 -21.94
C LEU A 68 -15.56 1.39 -21.35
N LEU A 69 -16.22 1.68 -20.23
CA LEU A 69 -17.21 0.78 -19.61
C LEU A 69 -18.49 0.59 -20.44
N TYR A 70 -18.87 1.61 -21.23
CA TYR A 70 -20.01 1.53 -22.14
C TYR A 70 -19.72 0.74 -23.42
N LYS A 71 -18.51 0.90 -24.00
CA LYS A 71 -18.11 0.17 -25.20
C LYS A 71 -18.11 -1.35 -25.00
N GLY A 72 -17.96 -1.82 -23.76
CA GLY A 72 -18.13 -3.24 -23.41
C GLY A 72 -17.00 -4.17 -23.89
N ASP A 73 -16.04 -3.63 -24.64
CA ASP A 73 -14.94 -4.41 -25.21
C ASP A 73 -13.88 -4.79 -24.17
N HIS A 74 -13.20 -5.91 -24.42
CA HIS A 74 -12.00 -6.31 -23.71
C HIS A 74 -10.87 -5.32 -23.98
N ILE A 75 -10.81 -4.26 -23.17
CA ILE A 75 -9.70 -3.33 -23.18
C ILE A 75 -8.52 -3.97 -22.46
N GLN A 76 -7.45 -4.18 -23.21
CA GLN A 76 -6.15 -4.52 -22.65
C GLN A 76 -5.68 -3.37 -21.75
N PRO A 77 -5.03 -3.66 -20.61
CA PRO A 77 -4.40 -2.61 -19.84
C PRO A 77 -3.47 -1.75 -20.72
N TYR A 78 -3.42 -0.45 -20.47
CA TYR A 78 -2.55 0.47 -21.19
C TYR A 78 -2.09 1.62 -20.29
N LEU A 79 -1.00 2.26 -20.71
CA LEU A 79 -0.42 3.40 -20.03
C LEU A 79 -0.79 4.68 -20.78
N GLU A 80 -1.12 5.74 -20.04
CA GLU A 80 -1.23 7.09 -20.57
C GLU A 80 -0.27 8.00 -19.83
N HIS A 81 0.62 8.66 -20.57
CA HIS A 81 1.53 9.65 -20.03
C HIS A 81 0.93 11.05 -20.17
N LEU A 82 0.81 11.76 -19.05
CA LEU A 82 0.22 13.09 -18.97
C LEU A 82 1.27 14.11 -18.54
N VAL A 83 1.37 15.20 -19.31
CA VAL A 83 2.27 16.33 -19.02
C VAL A 83 1.44 17.49 -18.49
N HIS A 84 1.71 17.90 -17.26
CA HIS A 84 1.07 19.01 -16.58
C HIS A 84 1.95 20.26 -16.78
N ARG A 85 1.77 20.93 -17.93
CA ARG A 85 2.36 22.24 -18.23
C ARG A 85 1.29 23.15 -18.85
N LYS A 86 1.41 24.47 -18.66
CA LYS A 86 0.56 25.46 -19.34
C LYS A 86 0.80 25.45 -20.85
N ASP A 87 2.06 25.30 -21.28
CA ASP A 87 2.46 25.32 -22.69
C ASP A 87 3.40 24.14 -23.00
N GLY A 88 3.04 23.30 -23.98
CA GLY A 88 3.84 22.15 -24.44
C GLY A 88 3.09 21.17 -25.36
N SER A 89 3.84 20.35 -26.11
CA SER A 89 3.30 19.29 -26.97
C SER A 89 2.92 18.04 -26.15
N GLY A 90 1.64 17.91 -25.80
CA GLY A 90 1.07 16.78 -25.05
C GLY A 90 -0.40 17.02 -24.73
N LYS A 91 -1.14 16.01 -24.21
CA LYS A 91 -2.52 16.22 -23.73
C LYS A 91 -2.47 17.08 -22.45
N PRO A 92 -2.99 18.33 -22.46
CA PRO A 92 -2.95 19.20 -21.30
C PRO A 92 -3.92 18.69 -20.23
N SER A 93 -3.44 18.63 -18.99
CA SER A 93 -4.23 18.19 -17.84
C SER A 93 -5.22 19.23 -17.29
N GLY A 94 -5.13 20.48 -17.74
CA GLY A 94 -5.94 21.59 -17.24
C GLY A 94 -5.57 22.10 -15.84
N MET A 95 -4.44 21.68 -15.26
CA MET A 95 -3.99 22.10 -13.92
C MET A 95 -2.70 22.94 -13.94
N ILE A 96 -2.50 23.76 -12.89
CA ILE A 96 -1.36 24.67 -12.71
C ILE A 96 -0.10 23.95 -12.19
N CYS A 97 -0.24 22.70 -11.73
CA CYS A 97 0.87 21.90 -11.22
C CYS A 97 1.90 21.62 -12.33
N SER A 98 3.18 21.90 -12.07
CA SER A 98 4.30 21.64 -12.98
C SER A 98 4.82 20.23 -12.76
N GLY A 99 4.44 19.26 -13.59
CA GLY A 99 4.91 17.88 -13.42
C GLY A 99 4.38 16.93 -14.48
N GLU A 100 4.73 15.66 -14.37
CA GLU A 100 4.32 14.62 -15.29
C GLU A 100 3.90 13.38 -14.49
N GLN A 101 2.91 12.65 -14.99
CA GLN A 101 2.52 11.37 -14.41
C GLN A 101 2.11 10.39 -15.49
N THR A 102 2.41 9.13 -15.24
CA THR A 102 2.00 8.02 -16.09
C THR A 102 0.94 7.22 -15.36
N ASN A 103 -0.26 7.20 -15.92
CA ASN A 103 -1.39 6.46 -15.38
C ASN A 103 -1.52 5.11 -16.10
N LEU A 104 -1.76 4.06 -15.33
CA LEU A 104 -2.14 2.74 -15.81
C LEU A 104 -3.65 2.61 -15.74
N TYR A 105 -4.28 2.29 -16.87
CA TYR A 105 -5.72 2.07 -16.98
C TYR A 105 -6.04 0.62 -17.32
N PHE A 106 -7.08 0.08 -16.70
CA PHE A 106 -7.56 -1.28 -16.94
C PHE A 106 -9.01 -1.43 -16.46
N ILE A 107 -9.68 -2.51 -16.91
CA ILE A 107 -11.03 -2.85 -16.46
C ILE A 107 -10.96 -4.15 -15.66
N LEU A 108 -11.62 -4.16 -14.50
CA LEU A 108 -11.89 -5.36 -13.72
C LEU A 108 -13.34 -5.78 -13.91
N GLN A 109 -13.53 -7.09 -14.07
CA GLN A 109 -14.82 -7.73 -14.27
C GLN A 109 -15.00 -8.88 -13.27
N GLU A 110 -16.17 -9.50 -13.27
CA GLU A 110 -16.49 -10.60 -12.35
C GLU A 110 -15.45 -11.73 -12.40
N LYS A 111 -14.89 -12.06 -13.57
CA LYS A 111 -13.81 -13.05 -13.73
C LYS A 111 -12.53 -12.75 -12.94
N ASP A 112 -12.32 -11.49 -12.55
CA ASP A 112 -11.15 -11.05 -11.78
C ASP A 112 -11.34 -11.19 -10.27
N ILE A 113 -12.54 -11.55 -9.80
CA ILE A 113 -12.88 -11.57 -8.37
C ILE A 113 -11.95 -12.46 -7.56
N THR A 114 -11.56 -13.63 -8.08
CA THR A 114 -10.68 -14.57 -7.38
C THR A 114 -9.32 -13.94 -7.15
N ARG A 115 -8.74 -13.31 -8.17
CA ARG A 115 -7.46 -12.59 -8.06
C ARG A 115 -7.53 -11.45 -7.04
N VAL A 116 -8.60 -10.65 -7.10
CA VAL A 116 -8.80 -9.54 -6.15
C VAL A 116 -8.97 -10.05 -4.72
N LYS A 117 -9.65 -11.19 -4.52
CA LYS A 117 -9.78 -11.82 -3.19
C LYS A 117 -8.43 -12.31 -2.66
N THR A 118 -7.60 -12.94 -3.50
CA THR A 118 -6.23 -13.33 -3.12
C THR A 118 -5.39 -12.09 -2.75
N LEU A 119 -5.47 -11.02 -3.54
CA LEU A 119 -4.78 -9.77 -3.23
C LEU A 119 -5.19 -9.21 -1.87
N ILE A 120 -6.50 -9.16 -1.58
CA ILE A 120 -7.02 -8.70 -0.30
C ILE A 120 -6.50 -9.57 0.84
N HIS A 121 -6.51 -10.89 0.67
CA HIS A 121 -6.01 -11.82 1.67
C HIS A 121 -4.55 -11.53 2.03
N LEU A 122 -3.67 -11.38 1.03
CA LEU A 122 -2.26 -11.06 1.24
C LEU A 122 -2.07 -9.71 1.94
N LEU A 123 -2.83 -8.68 1.55
CA LEU A 123 -2.82 -7.38 2.23
C LEU A 123 -3.27 -7.46 3.71
N GLU A 124 -4.30 -8.26 4.01
CA GLU A 124 -4.80 -8.41 5.38
C GLU A 124 -3.81 -9.16 6.27
N LYS A 125 -3.21 -10.22 5.73
CA LYS A 125 -2.25 -11.06 6.46
C LYS A 125 -0.85 -10.45 6.53
N GLN A 126 -0.60 -9.39 5.76
CA GLN A 126 0.74 -8.84 5.57
C GLN A 126 1.72 -9.91 5.09
N GLU A 127 1.26 -10.76 4.18
CA GLU A 127 2.06 -11.85 3.64
C GLU A 127 2.85 -11.40 2.41
N LYS A 128 3.85 -12.22 2.06
CA LYS A 128 4.69 -11.99 0.89
C LYS A 128 3.85 -12.11 -0.37
N GLY A 129 3.77 -11.03 -1.14
CA GLY A 129 3.14 -11.08 -2.44
C GLY A 129 3.29 -9.78 -3.19
N LEU A 130 3.02 -9.85 -4.48
CA LEU A 130 2.90 -8.71 -5.37
C LEU A 130 1.75 -8.96 -6.33
N TYR A 131 1.24 -7.88 -6.93
CA TYR A 131 0.42 -8.00 -8.12
C TYR A 131 1.11 -7.32 -9.28
N ARG A 132 0.95 -7.92 -10.45
CA ARG A 132 1.54 -7.49 -11.71
C ARG A 132 0.42 -7.18 -12.69
N ILE A 133 0.57 -6.10 -13.44
CA ILE A 133 -0.31 -5.78 -14.58
C ILE A 133 0.55 -5.61 -15.83
N SER A 134 0.12 -6.22 -16.92
CA SER A 134 0.74 -6.04 -18.25
C SER A 134 -0.32 -5.94 -19.33
N ALA A 135 0.03 -5.36 -20.48
CA ALA A 135 -0.87 -5.25 -21.62
C ALA A 135 -1.33 -6.61 -22.16
N THR A 136 -0.49 -7.64 -22.07
CA THR A 136 -0.74 -8.96 -22.67
C THR A 136 -1.47 -9.91 -21.73
N LYS A 137 -1.16 -9.91 -20.44
CA LYS A 137 -1.72 -10.86 -19.46
C LYS A 137 -2.81 -10.29 -18.57
N GLY A 138 -2.98 -8.97 -18.53
CA GLY A 138 -3.88 -8.36 -17.56
C GLY A 138 -3.26 -8.36 -16.15
N MET A 139 -4.12 -8.48 -15.13
CA MET A 139 -3.72 -8.52 -13.74
C MET A 139 -3.42 -9.96 -13.29
N GLU A 140 -2.27 -10.14 -12.64
CA GLU A 140 -1.80 -11.36 -11.99
C GLU A 140 -1.46 -11.05 -10.53
N VAL A 141 -1.69 -12.00 -9.63
CA VAL A 141 -1.30 -11.90 -8.21
C VAL A 141 -0.38 -13.07 -7.92
N LEU A 142 0.81 -12.77 -7.40
CA LEU A 142 1.90 -13.72 -7.23
C LEU A 142 2.37 -13.71 -5.77
N GLU A 143 2.55 -14.90 -5.21
CA GLU A 143 3.13 -15.10 -3.87
C GLU A 143 4.67 -15.07 -3.97
N GLU A 144 5.22 -13.89 -4.25
CA GLU A 144 6.66 -13.67 -4.35
C GLU A 144 7.23 -12.97 -3.11
N THR A 145 8.49 -13.27 -2.81
CA THR A 145 9.19 -12.57 -1.72
C THR A 145 9.49 -11.13 -2.14
N PRO A 146 9.13 -10.12 -1.34
CA PRO A 146 9.40 -8.73 -1.69
C PRO A 146 10.89 -8.45 -1.88
N MET A 147 11.22 -7.59 -2.85
CA MET A 147 12.59 -7.16 -3.11
C MET A 147 12.86 -5.86 -2.35
N PHE A 148 13.33 -5.97 -1.11
CA PHE A 148 13.49 -4.81 -0.21
C PHE A 148 14.50 -3.76 -0.69
N HIS A 149 15.41 -4.12 -1.60
CA HIS A 149 16.38 -3.21 -2.21
C HIS A 149 15.83 -2.42 -3.41
N CYS A 150 14.60 -2.71 -3.85
CA CYS A 150 13.94 -2.01 -4.96
C CYS A 150 12.72 -1.24 -4.44
N PRO A 151 12.21 -0.24 -5.18
CA PRO A 151 10.92 0.38 -4.85
C PRO A 151 9.79 -0.65 -4.79
N SER A 152 8.81 -0.43 -3.90
CA SER A 152 7.63 -1.30 -3.75
C SER A 152 6.70 -1.26 -4.96
N ILE A 153 6.77 -0.18 -5.75
CA ILE A 153 6.02 0.01 -6.99
C ILE A 153 7.00 0.23 -8.13
N ARG A 154 6.87 -0.57 -9.18
CA ARG A 154 7.79 -0.59 -10.32
C ARG A 154 7.00 -0.55 -11.62
N LEU A 155 7.50 0.25 -12.56
CA LEU A 155 7.10 0.19 -13.96
C LEU A 155 8.36 -0.12 -14.77
N MET A 156 8.33 -1.21 -15.53
CA MET A 156 9.47 -1.71 -16.29
C MET A 156 9.08 -1.85 -17.77
N GLY A 157 10.07 -1.78 -18.67
CA GLY A 157 9.87 -1.96 -20.11
C GLY A 157 9.60 -0.66 -20.88
N ARG A 158 9.12 -0.80 -22.12
CA ARG A 158 8.88 0.32 -23.05
C ARG A 158 7.43 0.78 -23.00
N ARG A 159 7.22 2.07 -22.73
CA ARG A 159 5.90 2.66 -22.47
C ARG A 159 5.07 2.88 -23.74
N ASP A 160 5.75 3.09 -24.87
CA ASP A 160 5.20 3.30 -26.20
C ASP A 160 4.84 1.98 -26.91
N THR A 161 5.22 0.84 -26.34
CA THR A 161 4.88 -0.49 -26.83
C THR A 161 3.96 -1.22 -25.87
N LYS A 162 3.61 -2.47 -26.17
CA LYS A 162 2.91 -3.37 -25.24
C LYS A 162 3.87 -4.13 -24.30
N GLU A 163 5.16 -3.79 -24.33
CA GLU A 163 6.24 -4.46 -23.59
C GLU A 163 6.52 -3.73 -22.28
N TRP A 164 5.50 -3.56 -21.46
CA TRP A 164 5.63 -2.98 -20.13
C TRP A 164 5.01 -3.88 -19.07
N ILE A 165 5.55 -3.76 -17.86
CA ILE A 165 5.11 -4.50 -16.68
C ILE A 165 5.03 -3.52 -15.51
N PHE A 166 3.85 -3.38 -14.94
CA PHE A 166 3.62 -2.71 -13.67
C PHE A 166 3.60 -3.75 -12.55
N GLU A 167 4.27 -3.46 -11.43
CA GLU A 167 4.25 -4.27 -10.22
C GLU A 167 4.06 -3.42 -8.98
N GLU A 168 3.29 -3.93 -8.03
CA GLU A 168 3.19 -3.36 -6.69
C GLU A 168 3.19 -4.48 -5.64
N GLU A 169 4.06 -4.34 -4.65
CA GLU A 169 4.17 -5.24 -3.51
C GLU A 169 2.98 -5.08 -2.56
N LEU A 170 2.53 -6.20 -1.99
CA LEU A 170 1.38 -6.28 -1.09
C LEU A 170 1.77 -6.24 0.39
N VAL A 171 3.04 -5.97 0.70
CA VAL A 171 3.54 -5.76 2.06
C VAL A 171 3.62 -4.26 2.36
N ASN A 172 3.03 -3.83 3.47
CA ASN A 172 3.23 -2.45 3.92
C ASN A 172 4.68 -2.29 4.39
N ARG A 173 5.43 -1.39 3.74
CA ARG A 173 6.84 -1.11 4.06
C ARG A 173 7.02 -0.06 5.17
N ASN A 174 5.98 0.70 5.51
CA ASN A 174 6.00 1.54 6.70
C ASN A 174 5.68 0.61 7.89
N ARG A 175 6.71 0.13 8.60
CA ARG A 175 6.53 -0.86 9.68
C ARG A 175 7.27 -0.44 10.94
N ILE A 176 6.65 -0.68 12.08
CA ILE A 176 7.25 -0.43 13.38
C ILE A 176 6.92 -1.58 14.35
N ALA A 177 7.94 -2.06 15.04
CA ALA A 177 7.85 -2.96 16.17
C ALA A 177 8.11 -2.17 17.45
N ILE A 178 7.11 -2.11 18.34
CA ILE A 178 7.18 -1.37 19.60
C ILE A 178 7.31 -2.39 20.73
N PHE A 179 8.45 -2.37 21.42
CA PHE A 179 8.74 -3.23 22.57
C PHE A 179 8.37 -2.48 23.85
N GLY A 180 7.25 -2.87 24.47
CA GLY A 180 6.67 -2.21 25.63
C GLY A 180 5.34 -1.53 25.27
N ALA A 181 4.27 -1.97 25.94
CA ALA A 181 2.91 -1.52 25.69
C ALA A 181 2.36 -0.61 26.80
N GLY A 182 3.22 0.18 27.45
CA GLY A 182 2.80 1.24 28.38
C GLY A 182 2.10 2.43 27.70
N HIS A 183 1.84 3.49 28.46
CA HIS A 183 1.22 4.72 27.95
C HIS A 183 1.96 5.32 26.74
N CYS A 184 3.28 5.39 26.81
CA CYS A 184 4.10 5.91 25.71
C CYS A 184 4.03 5.01 24.47
N GLY A 185 4.04 3.68 24.63
CA GLY A 185 3.86 2.73 23.53
C GLY A 185 2.48 2.85 22.86
N LYS A 186 1.41 3.05 23.65
CA LYS A 186 0.05 3.31 23.12
C LYS A 186 0.00 4.65 22.37
N ALA A 187 0.61 5.71 22.91
CA ALA A 187 0.70 7.01 22.26
C ALA A 187 1.48 6.94 20.93
N LEU A 188 2.62 6.25 20.91
CA LEU A 188 3.39 6.02 19.69
C LEU A 188 2.58 5.23 18.65
N SER A 189 1.86 4.19 19.09
CA SER A 189 0.99 3.41 18.20
C SER A 189 -0.06 4.29 17.52
N TRP A 190 -0.69 5.21 18.25
CA TRP A 190 -1.67 6.15 17.69
C TRP A 190 -1.06 7.05 16.61
N VAL A 191 0.10 7.65 16.89
CA VAL A 191 0.79 8.52 15.92
C VAL A 191 1.17 7.73 14.66
N MET A 192 1.72 6.53 14.85
CA MET A 192 2.20 5.69 13.75
C MET A 192 1.05 5.16 12.88
N GLU A 193 -0.12 4.90 13.46
CA GLU A 193 -1.32 4.51 12.71
C GLU A 193 -1.78 5.64 11.77
N GLY A 194 -1.77 6.88 12.27
CA GLY A 194 -2.06 8.07 11.47
C GLY A 194 -1.07 8.30 10.32
N LEU A 195 0.20 7.91 10.50
CA LEU A 195 1.24 7.93 9.47
C LEU A 195 1.18 6.71 8.52
N GLY A 196 0.25 5.77 8.75
CA GLY A 196 0.04 4.61 7.90
C GLY A 196 1.01 3.45 8.14
N TYR A 197 1.67 3.39 9.29
CA TYR A 197 2.53 2.27 9.65
C TYR A 197 1.73 1.03 10.01
N TRP A 198 2.27 -0.14 9.65
CA TRP A 198 1.92 -1.41 10.27
C TRP A 198 2.61 -1.52 11.63
N ILE A 199 1.84 -1.77 12.68
CA ILE A 199 2.33 -1.70 14.06
C ILE A 199 2.25 -3.09 14.69
N GLU A 200 3.42 -3.61 15.07
CA GLU A 200 3.56 -4.81 15.88
C GLU A 200 3.94 -4.39 17.31
N LEU A 201 3.03 -4.60 18.26
CA LEU A 201 3.21 -4.22 19.66
C LEU A 201 3.55 -5.45 20.48
N LEU A 202 4.71 -5.42 21.12
CA LEU A 202 5.27 -6.52 21.92
C LEU A 202 5.24 -6.15 23.39
N GLU A 203 4.80 -7.07 24.25
CA GLU A 203 4.66 -6.85 25.68
C GLU A 203 4.87 -8.17 26.43
N THR A 204 5.46 -8.15 27.62
CA THR A 204 5.64 -9.36 28.45
C THR A 204 4.56 -9.52 29.51
N ARG A 205 3.84 -8.45 29.85
CA ARG A 205 2.80 -8.41 30.88
C ARG A 205 1.41 -8.63 30.28
N GLN A 206 0.68 -9.64 30.78
CA GLN A 206 -0.65 -10.00 30.26
C GLN A 206 -1.73 -8.95 30.53
N ASP A 207 -1.73 -8.35 31.72
CA ASP A 207 -2.84 -7.53 32.23
C ASP A 207 -2.63 -6.01 32.06
N VAL A 208 -1.86 -5.61 31.04
CA VAL A 208 -1.63 -4.19 30.76
C VAL A 208 -2.82 -3.64 29.98
N ALA A 209 -3.64 -2.80 30.61
CA ALA A 209 -4.80 -2.16 29.97
C ALA A 209 -4.42 -1.46 28.65
N THR A 210 -3.29 -0.74 28.65
CA THR A 210 -2.78 -0.07 27.44
C THR A 210 -2.34 -1.03 26.34
N PHE A 211 -2.08 -2.32 26.62
CA PHE A 211 -1.86 -3.35 25.61
C PHE A 211 -3.19 -3.91 25.09
N LEU A 212 -4.11 -4.26 26.00
CA LEU A 212 -5.40 -4.84 25.65
C LEU A 212 -6.26 -3.89 24.81
N GLU A 213 -6.30 -2.62 25.19
CA GLU A 213 -7.12 -1.57 24.56
C GLU A 213 -6.42 -0.87 23.37
N ASN A 214 -5.20 -1.26 23.01
CA ASN A 214 -4.51 -0.62 21.89
C ASN A 214 -5.07 -1.11 20.55
N HIS A 215 -6.11 -0.42 20.08
CA HIS A 215 -6.73 -0.66 18.78
C HIS A 215 -5.92 -0.11 17.59
N PHE A 216 -4.86 0.67 17.85
CA PHE A 216 -3.96 1.18 16.82
C PHE A 216 -2.91 0.13 16.41
N ALA A 217 -2.54 -0.76 17.33
CA ALA A 217 -1.65 -1.88 17.04
C ALA A 217 -2.36 -2.90 16.12
N HIS A 218 -1.75 -3.20 14.99
CA HIS A 218 -2.29 -4.14 14.02
C HIS A 218 -2.05 -5.60 14.45
N ARG A 219 -0.94 -5.83 15.15
CA ARG A 219 -0.61 -7.11 15.77
C ARG A 219 -0.11 -6.87 17.19
N LYS A 220 -0.66 -7.62 18.15
CA LYS A 220 -0.27 -7.60 19.55
C LYS A 220 0.35 -8.94 19.92
N ILE A 221 1.53 -8.92 20.50
CA ILE A 221 2.36 -10.10 20.74
C ILE A 221 2.69 -10.10 22.22
N LEU A 222 2.14 -11.08 22.93
CA LEU A 222 2.54 -11.35 24.31
C LEU A 222 3.78 -12.24 24.28
N LEU A 223 4.85 -11.78 24.91
CA LEU A 223 6.13 -12.46 25.00
C LEU A 223 6.34 -13.02 26.40
N GLU A 224 7.11 -14.10 26.50
CA GLU A 224 7.68 -14.52 27.79
C GLU A 224 8.86 -13.60 28.18
N ASP A 225 9.66 -13.19 27.20
CA ASP A 225 10.82 -12.33 27.38
C ASP A 225 11.04 -11.43 26.16
N PHE A 226 11.37 -10.16 26.39
CA PHE A 226 11.68 -9.20 25.34
C PHE A 226 12.90 -9.59 24.49
N GLU A 227 13.86 -10.34 25.02
CA GLU A 227 15.03 -10.82 24.25
C GLU A 227 14.60 -11.71 23.06
N GLN A 228 13.46 -12.38 23.17
CA GLN A 228 12.93 -13.22 22.08
C GLN A 228 12.11 -12.43 21.06
N GLY A 229 11.74 -11.19 21.36
CA GLY A 229 10.71 -10.47 20.59
C GLY A 229 11.02 -10.31 19.10
N ALA A 230 12.29 -10.22 18.73
CA ALA A 230 12.71 -10.12 17.33
C ALA A 230 12.27 -11.30 16.45
N SER A 231 12.17 -12.52 17.00
CA SER A 231 11.78 -13.71 16.22
C SER A 231 10.30 -13.67 15.81
N TYR A 232 9.50 -12.88 16.50
CA TYR A 232 8.08 -12.70 16.23
C TYR A 232 7.78 -11.53 15.30
N VAL A 233 8.76 -10.66 15.02
CA VAL A 233 8.59 -9.48 14.17
C VAL A 233 8.65 -9.88 12.70
N SER A 234 7.65 -9.48 11.94
CA SER A 234 7.58 -9.79 10.50
C SER A 234 8.37 -8.77 9.68
N PHE A 235 9.24 -9.25 8.81
CA PHE A 235 10.10 -8.42 7.94
C PHE A 235 10.99 -7.44 8.72
N PRO A 236 11.87 -7.93 9.62
CA PRO A 236 12.74 -7.07 10.42
C PRO A 236 13.61 -6.13 9.58
N GLN A 237 14.03 -6.55 8.38
CA GLN A 237 14.84 -5.77 7.43
C GLN A 237 14.22 -4.46 6.93
N ILE A 238 12.92 -4.25 7.13
CA ILE A 238 12.20 -3.04 6.76
C ILE A 238 11.33 -2.50 7.92
N THR A 239 11.57 -2.97 9.14
CA THR A 239 10.76 -2.61 10.31
C THR A 239 11.59 -1.79 11.28
N PHE A 240 11.09 -0.65 11.74
CA PHE A 240 11.76 0.11 12.80
C PHE A 240 11.49 -0.55 14.15
N ALA A 241 12.51 -0.79 14.96
CA ALA A 241 12.35 -1.29 16.32
C ALA A 241 12.46 -0.11 17.31
N VAL A 242 11.50 0.03 18.19
CA VAL A 242 11.51 1.05 19.25
C VAL A 242 11.26 0.39 20.59
N VAL A 243 12.19 0.58 21.52
CA VAL A 243 12.15 0.06 22.88
C VAL A 243 11.59 1.14 23.81
N MET A 244 10.49 0.83 24.46
CA MET A 244 9.73 1.72 25.35
C MET A 244 9.19 0.90 26.52
N THR A 245 10.05 0.09 27.14
CA THR A 245 9.65 -0.79 28.24
C THR A 245 9.54 0.02 29.54
N VAL A 246 9.40 -0.66 30.69
CA VAL A 246 9.10 0.02 31.97
C VAL A 246 10.33 0.45 32.74
N ASP A 247 11.46 -0.23 32.51
CA ASP A 247 12.70 0.00 33.25
C ASP A 247 13.93 -0.38 32.43
N GLN A 248 15.08 0.11 32.89
CA GLN A 248 16.36 -0.12 32.24
C GLN A 248 16.71 -1.62 32.07
N PRO A 249 16.44 -2.52 33.05
CA PRO A 249 16.65 -3.95 32.85
C PRO A 249 15.85 -4.53 31.68
N THR A 250 14.57 -4.18 31.55
CA THR A 250 13.72 -4.66 30.46
C THR A 250 14.09 -4.04 29.11
N ASP A 251 14.55 -2.78 29.09
CA ASP A 251 15.10 -2.16 27.88
C ASP A 251 16.36 -2.92 27.40
N VAL A 252 17.25 -3.28 28.33
CA VAL A 252 18.44 -4.07 28.01
C VAL A 252 18.08 -5.47 27.48
N ARG A 253 17.04 -6.12 28.01
CA ARG A 253 16.55 -7.41 27.47
C ARG A 253 16.08 -7.26 26.03
N ALA A 254 15.24 -6.26 25.75
CA ALA A 254 14.78 -6.00 24.38
C ALA A 254 15.95 -5.71 23.43
N LEU A 255 16.87 -4.83 23.85
CA LEU A 255 18.06 -4.47 23.08
C LEU A 255 18.93 -5.68 22.72
N LYS A 256 19.18 -6.58 23.67
CA LYS A 256 19.92 -7.83 23.40
C LYS A 256 19.27 -8.67 22.30
N GLY A 257 17.94 -8.71 22.28
CA GLY A 257 17.18 -9.45 21.26
C GLY A 257 17.24 -8.85 19.85
N ILE A 258 17.35 -7.52 19.75
CA ILE A 258 17.22 -6.79 18.47
C ILE A 258 18.55 -6.28 17.89
N LEU A 259 19.59 -6.07 18.70
CA LEU A 259 20.82 -5.35 18.29
C LEU A 259 21.54 -5.97 17.08
N HIS A 260 21.49 -7.30 16.94
CA HIS A 260 22.15 -8.04 15.86
C HIS A 260 21.18 -8.52 14.78
N LYS A 261 19.97 -7.99 14.76
CA LYS A 261 18.92 -8.31 13.77
C LYS A 261 18.91 -7.22 12.69
N PRO A 262 18.35 -7.49 11.50
CA PRO A 262 18.47 -6.58 10.36
C PRO A 262 17.57 -5.34 10.47
N PHE A 263 17.20 -4.87 11.67
CA PHE A 263 16.35 -3.69 11.82
C PHE A 263 17.06 -2.44 11.27
N PRO A 264 16.47 -1.70 10.31
CA PRO A 264 17.07 -0.48 9.76
C PRO A 264 17.14 0.68 10.77
N TYR A 265 16.39 0.60 11.87
CA TYR A 265 16.40 1.58 12.95
C TYR A 265 16.13 0.88 14.28
N ILE A 266 16.91 1.24 15.31
CA ILE A 266 16.69 0.86 16.70
C ILE A 266 16.68 2.13 17.53
N GLY A 267 15.55 2.43 18.16
CA GLY A 267 15.38 3.54 19.11
C GLY A 267 15.09 3.04 20.52
N VAL A 268 15.50 3.79 21.53
CA VAL A 268 15.21 3.49 22.94
C VAL A 268 14.68 4.76 23.58
N MET A 269 13.53 4.67 24.25
CA MET A 269 13.01 5.73 25.08
C MET A 269 13.84 5.79 26.38
N GLY A 270 14.29 6.98 26.75
CA GLY A 270 15.04 7.25 27.98
C GLY A 270 14.63 8.57 28.60
#